data_AF-A0A2E2FMM0-F1
#
_entry.id   AF-A0A2E2FMM0-F1
#
_cell.length_a   1.000
_cell.length_b   1.000
_cell.length_c   1.000
_cell.angle_alpha   90.00
_cell.angle_beta   90.00
_cell.angle_gamma   90.00
#
_symmetry.space_group_name_H-M   'P 1'
#
loop_
_entity.id
_entity.type
_entity.pdbx_description
1 polymer ?
#
loop_
_entity_poly.entity_id
_entity_poly.type
_entity_poly.pdbx_seq_one_letter_code
_entity_poly.pdbx_strand_id
1 'polypeptide(L)'
;MMSKNDKAPFLVEKNESSNLLVSFGGIAHGLGGSPMFEFYNSLKTIHCDKLFIRDFRQGWYHLGVDNKIVDIDGLSEYLVNFITEGNYKKVCFLGNSMGGYAALLLGNLIGVDRVIAFVPQTFIGIKLKLLSRDFRWLKELSRVYFSRTKNVKYFDLNNVITKQNINAEINVYYSADNRLDKIHANRLAVDDRIKIEEISKGGHGVAKVVRDSGDLEKILNNLFSD
;
A
#
# COMPACT_ATOMS: atom_id res chain seq x y z
N MET A 1 -12.40 22.26 -7.57
CA MET A 1 -11.71 22.56 -6.29
C MET A 1 -12.24 21.60 -5.24
N MET A 2 -11.51 20.53 -4.90
CA MET A 2 -11.92 19.66 -3.79
C MET A 2 -11.74 20.43 -2.47
N SER A 3 -12.80 20.51 -1.66
CA SER A 3 -12.78 21.27 -0.40
C SER A 3 -11.83 20.59 0.60
N LYS A 4 -11.14 21.40 1.43
CA LYS A 4 -10.21 20.94 2.47
C LYS A 4 -10.86 20.08 3.59
N ASN A 5 -12.17 19.79 3.51
CA ASN A 5 -12.95 19.10 4.54
C ASN A 5 -13.55 17.76 4.09
N ASP A 6 -13.22 17.25 2.91
CA ASP A 6 -13.80 15.99 2.46
C ASP A 6 -13.16 14.79 3.20
N LYS A 7 -13.86 14.30 4.25
CA LYS A 7 -13.46 13.16 5.09
C LYS A 7 -13.76 11.80 4.42
N ALA A 8 -13.98 11.77 3.10
CA ALA A 8 -14.24 10.53 2.39
C ALA A 8 -12.99 9.62 2.37
N PRO A 9 -13.05 8.38 2.87
CA PRO A 9 -11.92 7.44 2.80
C PRO A 9 -11.57 7.08 1.35
N PHE A 10 -12.52 7.19 0.42
CA PHE A 10 -12.37 6.84 -0.98
C PHE A 10 -12.47 8.07 -1.89
N LEU A 11 -11.74 8.02 -3.00
CA LEU A 11 -11.94 8.87 -4.17
C LEU A 11 -11.86 7.99 -5.42
N VAL A 12 -12.89 8.04 -6.25
CA VAL A 12 -12.94 7.30 -7.52
C VAL A 12 -12.79 8.29 -8.67
N GLU A 13 -11.91 7.99 -9.61
CA GLU A 13 -11.79 8.70 -10.88
C GLU A 13 -11.99 7.74 -12.04
N LYS A 14 -13.06 7.96 -12.80
CA LYS A 14 -13.40 7.16 -13.99
C LYS A 14 -12.83 7.82 -15.24
N ASN A 15 -12.05 7.05 -16.01
CA ASN A 15 -11.46 7.45 -17.28
C ASN A 15 -11.90 6.50 -18.42
N GLU A 16 -12.97 5.74 -18.20
CA GLU A 16 -13.53 4.76 -19.16
C GLU A 16 -12.51 3.69 -19.58
N SER A 17 -11.61 3.33 -18.66
CA SER A 17 -10.55 2.35 -18.92
C SER A 17 -10.95 0.98 -18.40
N SER A 18 -10.52 -0.07 -19.11
CA SER A 18 -10.61 -1.45 -18.62
C SER A 18 -9.55 -1.76 -17.55
N ASN A 19 -8.67 -0.82 -17.22
CA ASN A 19 -7.59 -1.01 -16.26
C ASN A 19 -7.86 -0.18 -15.01
N LEU A 20 -7.61 -0.75 -13.83
CA LEU A 20 -7.76 -0.10 -12.54
C LEU A 20 -6.41 0.06 -11.84
N LEU A 21 -6.18 1.26 -11.29
CA LEU A 21 -5.12 1.50 -10.32
C LEU A 21 -5.73 1.85 -8.96
N VAL A 22 -5.38 1.08 -7.93
CA VAL A 22 -5.76 1.37 -6.54
C VAL A 22 -4.56 1.91 -5.77
N SER A 23 -4.66 3.14 -5.26
CA SER A 23 -3.60 3.79 -4.48
C SER A 23 -3.96 3.83 -2.99
N PHE A 24 -3.09 3.26 -2.16
CA PHE A 24 -3.23 3.21 -0.71
C PHE A 24 -2.37 4.29 -0.03
N GLY A 25 -3.01 5.10 0.81
CA GLY A 25 -2.39 6.15 1.61
C GLY A 25 -1.38 5.65 2.65
N GLY A 26 -0.27 6.37 2.76
CA GLY A 26 0.68 6.22 3.85
C GLY A 26 0.20 6.89 5.16
N ILE A 27 1.04 6.82 6.19
CA ILE A 27 0.76 7.50 7.46
C ILE A 27 0.83 9.02 7.28
N ALA A 28 -0.07 9.77 7.92
CA ALA A 28 0.00 11.23 7.87
C ALA A 28 1.22 11.72 8.65
N HIS A 29 2.01 12.60 8.04
CA HIS A 29 3.16 13.22 8.68
C HIS A 29 2.75 14.59 9.26
N GLY A 30 3.04 14.84 10.53
CA GLY A 30 2.89 16.16 11.19
C GLY A 30 1.75 16.29 12.22
N LEU A 31 1.77 17.39 12.98
CA LEU A 31 0.75 17.73 13.98
C LEU A 31 -0.56 18.18 13.28
N GLY A 32 -1.47 17.23 13.04
CA GLY A 32 -2.87 17.53 12.67
C GLY A 32 -3.23 17.47 11.18
N GLY A 33 -2.34 17.00 10.30
CA GLY A 33 -2.67 16.80 8.89
C GLY A 33 -3.60 15.60 8.67
N SER A 34 -4.71 15.80 7.95
CA SER A 34 -5.51 14.67 7.46
C SER A 34 -4.70 13.90 6.40
N PRO A 35 -4.79 12.56 6.36
CA PRO A 35 -4.14 11.79 5.31
C PRO A 35 -4.58 12.30 3.93
N MET A 36 -3.62 12.38 3.02
CA MET A 36 -3.82 12.82 1.64
C MET A 36 -4.05 11.59 0.76
N PHE A 37 -4.62 11.79 -0.43
CA PHE A 37 -4.61 10.75 -1.45
C PHE A 37 -3.18 10.63 -2.00
N GLU A 38 -2.49 9.55 -1.61
CA GLU A 38 -1.10 9.31 -1.99
C GLU A 38 -0.99 9.10 -3.51
N PHE A 39 0.10 9.61 -4.09
CA PHE A 39 0.34 9.63 -5.54
C PHE A 39 -0.67 10.40 -6.41
N TYR A 40 -1.65 11.11 -5.82
CA TYR A 40 -2.73 11.77 -6.58
C TYR A 40 -2.25 12.60 -7.78
N ASN A 41 -1.29 13.51 -7.56
CA ASN A 41 -0.76 14.34 -8.64
C ASN A 41 0.09 13.54 -9.63
N SER A 42 0.87 12.56 -9.17
CA SER A 42 1.72 11.72 -10.03
C SER A 42 0.90 10.84 -10.98
N LEU A 43 -0.33 10.52 -10.60
CA LEU A 43 -1.21 9.63 -11.36
C LEU A 43 -2.09 10.34 -12.38
N LYS A 44 -2.16 11.68 -12.36
CA LYS A 44 -3.07 12.45 -13.24
C LYS A 44 -2.91 12.16 -14.72
N THR A 45 -1.69 11.92 -15.18
CA THR A 45 -1.37 11.67 -16.59
C THR A 45 -1.56 10.21 -17.01
N ILE A 46 -1.77 9.30 -16.06
CA ILE A 46 -1.90 7.86 -16.33
C ILE A 46 -3.35 7.57 -16.74
N HIS A 47 -3.55 7.07 -17.96
CA HIS A 47 -4.89 6.76 -18.48
C HIS A 47 -5.39 5.39 -17.98
N CYS A 48 -6.04 5.40 -16.83
CA CYS A 48 -6.73 4.26 -16.21
C CYS A 48 -7.82 4.75 -15.26
N ASP A 49 -8.77 3.89 -14.91
CA ASP A 49 -9.66 4.14 -13.77
C ASP A 49 -8.83 4.10 -12.48
N LYS A 50 -9.19 4.93 -11.50
CA LYS A 50 -8.42 5.06 -10.26
C LYS A 50 -9.32 5.00 -9.04
N LEU A 51 -8.86 4.30 -8.03
CA LEU A 51 -9.43 4.30 -6.69
C LEU A 51 -8.34 4.68 -5.69
N PHE A 52 -8.52 5.81 -5.01
CA PHE A 52 -7.63 6.24 -3.94
C PHE A 52 -8.25 5.95 -2.58
N ILE A 53 -7.47 5.40 -1.65
CA ILE A 53 -7.96 4.96 -0.34
C ILE A 53 -7.09 5.52 0.77
N ARG A 54 -7.72 6.17 1.74
CA ARG A 54 -7.08 6.74 2.93
C ARG A 54 -7.45 5.98 4.18
N ASP A 55 -6.45 5.73 5.01
CA ASP A 55 -6.64 5.26 6.38
C ASP A 55 -6.62 6.46 7.35
N PHE A 56 -7.80 7.04 7.61
CA PHE A 56 -7.95 8.09 8.63
C PHE A 56 -7.68 7.59 10.05
N ARG A 57 -7.74 6.28 10.29
CA ARG A 57 -7.52 5.68 11.60
C ARG A 57 -6.04 5.41 11.84
N GLN A 58 -5.18 5.51 10.83
CA GLN A 58 -3.72 5.32 10.88
C GLN A 58 -3.36 3.96 11.50
N GLY A 59 -4.07 2.92 11.10
CA GLY A 59 -4.04 1.60 11.71
C GLY A 59 -3.51 0.51 10.79
N TRP A 60 -2.74 0.85 9.75
CA TRP A 60 -2.35 -0.12 8.70
C TRP A 60 -3.58 -0.83 8.14
N TYR A 61 -4.69 -0.10 8.03
CA TYR A 61 -6.00 -0.59 7.58
C TYR A 61 -6.64 -1.67 8.48
N HIS A 62 -6.00 -2.13 9.56
CA HIS A 62 -6.57 -3.08 10.55
C HIS A 62 -7.77 -2.53 11.30
N LEU A 63 -7.84 -1.21 11.43
CA LEU A 63 -8.95 -0.54 12.08
C LEU A 63 -10.06 -0.20 11.07
N GLY A 64 -9.97 -0.63 9.82
CA GLY A 64 -10.87 -0.22 8.76
C GLY A 64 -10.64 1.22 8.31
N VAL A 65 -11.39 1.64 7.30
CA VAL A 65 -11.26 2.97 6.68
C VAL A 65 -12.43 3.89 7.04
N ASP A 66 -13.56 3.34 7.48
CA ASP A 66 -14.69 4.09 8.02
C ASP A 66 -15.57 3.23 8.96
N ASN A 67 -16.80 3.66 9.20
CA ASN A 67 -17.73 2.98 10.10
C ASN A 67 -18.43 1.76 9.46
N LYS A 68 -18.37 1.62 8.13
CA LYS A 68 -18.93 0.49 7.40
C LYS A 68 -17.87 -0.58 7.13
N ILE A 69 -16.67 -0.15 6.73
CA ILE A 69 -15.51 -1.00 6.50
C ILE A 69 -14.58 -0.86 7.68
N VAL A 70 -14.70 -1.79 8.63
CA VAL A 70 -14.14 -1.69 9.98
C VAL A 70 -12.87 -2.51 10.21
N ASP A 71 -12.44 -3.28 9.22
CA ASP A 71 -11.22 -4.10 9.27
C ASP A 71 -10.69 -4.39 7.84
N ILE A 72 -9.63 -5.20 7.77
CA ILE A 72 -8.97 -5.60 6.53
C ILE A 72 -9.87 -6.54 5.70
N ASP A 73 -10.60 -7.45 6.34
CA ASP A 73 -11.38 -8.46 5.63
C ASP A 73 -12.57 -7.78 4.92
N GLY A 74 -13.25 -6.85 5.58
CA GLY A 74 -14.28 -6.02 4.96
C GLY A 74 -13.74 -5.07 3.88
N LEU A 75 -12.50 -4.57 4.01
CA LEU A 75 -11.88 -3.79 2.94
C LEU A 75 -11.54 -4.66 1.73
N SER A 76 -11.09 -5.90 1.97
CA SER A 76 -10.85 -6.89 0.92
C SER A 76 -12.13 -7.21 0.17
N GLU A 77 -13.24 -7.46 0.88
CA GLU A 77 -14.55 -7.73 0.27
C GLU A 77 -15.03 -6.54 -0.57
N TYR A 78 -14.94 -5.33 -0.03
CA TYR A 78 -15.27 -4.11 -0.77
C TYR A 78 -14.48 -4.00 -2.08
N LEU A 79 -13.16 -4.25 -2.04
CA LEU A 79 -12.31 -4.16 -3.23
C LEU A 79 -12.63 -5.25 -4.26
N VAL A 80 -12.89 -6.49 -3.83
CA VAL A 80 -13.32 -7.58 -4.72
C VAL A 80 -14.60 -7.18 -5.46
N ASN A 81 -15.60 -6.66 -4.74
CA ASN A 81 -16.86 -6.23 -5.34
C ASN A 81 -16.63 -5.06 -6.31
N PHE A 82 -15.87 -4.03 -5.90
CA PHE A 82 -15.56 -2.88 -6.75
C PHE A 82 -14.85 -3.28 -8.04
N ILE A 83 -13.90 -4.22 -7.96
CA ILE A 83 -13.15 -4.72 -9.12
C ILE A 83 -14.07 -5.50 -10.06
N THR A 84 -14.89 -6.40 -9.50
CA THR A 84 -15.79 -7.28 -10.25
C THR A 84 -16.89 -6.48 -10.94
N GLU A 85 -17.54 -5.55 -10.24
CA GLU A 85 -18.57 -4.67 -10.78
C GLU A 85 -18.03 -3.75 -11.89
N GLY A 86 -16.76 -3.33 -11.77
CA GLY A 86 -16.09 -2.53 -12.80
C GLY A 86 -15.64 -3.32 -14.03
N ASN A 87 -15.69 -4.66 -13.99
CA ASN A 87 -15.24 -5.57 -15.05
C ASN A 87 -13.82 -5.23 -15.56
N TYR A 88 -12.90 -4.93 -14.65
CA TYR A 88 -11.53 -4.56 -15.01
C TYR A 88 -10.74 -5.79 -15.47
N LYS A 89 -9.93 -5.59 -16.52
CA LYS A 89 -9.08 -6.62 -17.11
C LYS A 89 -7.71 -6.72 -16.45
N LYS A 90 -7.16 -5.58 -16.02
CA LYS A 90 -5.89 -5.50 -15.28
C LYS A 90 -6.05 -4.57 -14.08
N VAL A 91 -5.56 -5.00 -12.93
CA VAL A 91 -5.61 -4.28 -11.66
C VAL A 91 -4.20 -4.14 -11.07
N CYS A 92 -3.81 -2.90 -10.80
CA CYS A 92 -2.56 -2.59 -10.10
C CYS A 92 -2.83 -1.97 -8.74
N PHE A 93 -2.22 -2.49 -7.68
CA PHE A 93 -2.22 -1.88 -6.36
C PHE A 93 -0.91 -1.14 -6.11
N LEU A 94 -1.00 0.07 -5.57
CA LEU A 94 0.13 0.97 -5.37
C LEU A 94 0.11 1.53 -3.94
N GLY A 95 1.25 1.61 -3.28
CA GLY A 95 1.32 2.26 -1.97
C GLY A 95 2.73 2.58 -1.47
N ASN A 96 2.82 3.47 -0.48
CA ASN A 96 4.06 3.86 0.19
C ASN A 96 3.98 3.62 1.70
N SER A 97 5.03 3.06 2.31
CA SER A 97 5.11 2.75 3.76
C SER A 97 3.90 1.94 4.26
N MET A 98 3.00 2.56 5.02
CA MET A 98 1.74 1.95 5.49
C MET A 98 0.82 1.58 4.32
N GLY A 99 0.75 2.42 3.29
CA GLY A 99 0.02 2.11 2.07
C GLY A 99 0.66 0.98 1.29
N GLY A 100 2.00 0.90 1.30
CA GLY A 100 2.74 -0.20 0.68
C GLY A 100 2.45 -1.55 1.35
N TYR A 101 2.31 -1.55 2.69
CA TYR A 101 1.81 -2.72 3.42
C TYR A 101 0.42 -3.14 2.94
N ALA A 102 -0.52 -2.20 2.80
CA ALA A 102 -1.88 -2.49 2.38
C ALA A 102 -1.94 -3.01 0.93
N ALA A 103 -1.16 -2.40 0.03
CA ALA A 103 -1.05 -2.82 -1.36
C ALA A 103 -0.54 -4.27 -1.47
N LEU A 104 0.53 -4.61 -0.73
CA LEU A 104 1.07 -5.98 -0.69
C LEU A 104 0.06 -6.97 -0.09
N LEU A 105 -0.56 -6.61 1.04
CA LEU A 105 -1.50 -7.49 1.73
C LEU A 105 -2.73 -7.77 0.88
N LEU A 106 -3.47 -6.73 0.50
CA LEU A 106 -4.74 -6.85 -0.21
C LEU A 106 -4.52 -7.32 -1.64
N GLY A 107 -3.44 -6.88 -2.30
CA GLY A 107 -3.08 -7.39 -3.62
C GLY A 107 -2.86 -8.90 -3.60
N ASN A 108 -2.20 -9.41 -2.55
CA ASN A 108 -2.02 -10.85 -2.38
C ASN A 108 -3.30 -11.59 -1.94
N LEU A 109 -4.17 -10.98 -1.12
CA LEU A 109 -5.43 -11.63 -0.72
C LEU A 109 -6.42 -11.75 -1.88
N ILE A 110 -6.43 -10.76 -2.77
CA ILE A 110 -7.38 -10.65 -3.88
C ILE A 110 -6.85 -11.33 -5.14
N GLY A 111 -5.53 -11.40 -5.31
CA GLY A 111 -4.90 -11.96 -6.51
C GLY A 111 -4.92 -10.98 -7.69
N VAL A 112 -4.56 -9.72 -7.46
CA VAL A 112 -4.46 -8.70 -8.51
C VAL A 112 -3.27 -8.95 -9.43
N ASP A 113 -3.24 -8.32 -10.60
CA ASP A 113 -2.20 -8.53 -11.61
C ASP A 113 -0.84 -7.97 -11.19
N ARG A 114 -0.82 -6.80 -10.57
CA ARG A 114 0.42 -6.12 -10.18
C ARG A 114 0.33 -5.41 -8.83
N VAL A 115 1.42 -5.43 -8.08
CA VAL A 115 1.60 -4.63 -6.87
C VAL A 115 2.90 -3.84 -6.94
N ILE A 116 2.81 -2.53 -6.65
CA ILE A 116 3.97 -1.65 -6.53
C ILE A 116 3.98 -1.08 -5.11
N ALA A 117 5.06 -1.34 -4.37
CA ALA A 117 5.22 -0.87 -3.01
C ALA A 117 6.53 -0.12 -2.81
N PHE A 118 6.43 1.11 -2.34
CA PHE A 118 7.58 1.93 -1.94
C PHE A 118 7.78 1.85 -0.43
N VAL A 119 9.01 1.50 -0.01
CA VAL A 119 9.45 1.36 1.40
C VAL A 119 8.40 0.73 2.33
N PRO A 120 7.76 -0.39 1.95
CA PRO A 120 6.65 -0.95 2.70
C PRO A 120 7.09 -1.42 4.09
N GLN A 121 6.23 -1.24 5.09
CA GLN A 121 6.41 -1.91 6.38
C GLN A 121 5.80 -3.31 6.32
N THR A 122 6.62 -4.31 6.04
CA THR A 122 6.18 -5.70 5.80
C THR A 122 5.82 -6.49 7.06
N PHE A 123 6.04 -5.91 8.24
CA PHE A 123 5.55 -6.46 9.50
C PHE A 123 5.21 -5.32 10.48
N ILE A 124 4.22 -5.57 11.32
CA ILE A 124 3.84 -4.71 12.45
C ILE A 124 3.77 -5.48 13.77
N GLY A 125 4.01 -6.80 13.76
CA GLY A 125 3.98 -7.61 14.98
C GLY A 125 5.09 -7.27 15.98
N ILE A 126 4.75 -7.25 17.28
CA ILE A 126 5.66 -6.82 18.36
C ILE A 126 6.99 -7.58 18.38
N LYS A 127 6.97 -8.90 18.16
CA LYS A 127 8.17 -9.76 18.18
C LYS A 127 9.19 -9.32 17.12
N LEU A 128 8.74 -9.11 15.89
CA LEU A 128 9.62 -8.71 14.77
C LEU A 128 10.10 -7.27 14.90
N LYS A 129 9.25 -6.37 15.44
CA LYS A 129 9.65 -5.00 15.76
C LYS A 129 10.77 -4.97 16.80
N LEU A 130 10.67 -5.76 17.87
CA LEU A 130 11.73 -5.86 18.88
C LEU A 130 13.03 -6.44 18.31
N LEU A 131 12.95 -7.55 17.56
CA LEU A 131 14.12 -8.16 16.90
C LEU A 131 14.83 -7.20 15.95
N SER A 132 14.08 -6.37 15.23
CA SER A 132 14.61 -5.42 14.25
C SER A 132 14.97 -4.05 14.85
N ARG A 133 14.69 -3.85 16.15
CA ARG A 133 14.76 -2.55 16.84
C ARG A 133 13.97 -1.46 16.10
N ASP A 134 12.78 -1.79 15.63
CA ASP A 134 11.86 -0.86 14.99
C ASP A 134 10.87 -0.30 16.02
N PHE A 135 11.11 0.93 16.48
CA PHE A 135 10.25 1.65 17.42
C PHE A 135 9.40 2.74 16.74
N ARG A 136 9.23 2.68 15.42
CA ARG A 136 8.39 3.63 14.69
C ARG A 136 6.91 3.40 15.04
N TRP A 137 6.14 4.50 15.12
CA TRP A 137 4.67 4.50 15.18
C TRP A 137 4.06 3.72 16.36
N LEU A 138 4.73 3.69 17.52
CA LEU A 138 4.26 2.94 18.69
C LEU A 138 2.86 3.38 19.15
N LYS A 139 2.55 4.68 19.07
CA LYS A 139 1.25 5.21 19.47
C LYS A 139 0.14 4.67 18.57
N GLU A 140 0.32 4.75 17.26
CA GLU A 140 -0.64 4.27 16.26
C GLU A 140 -0.81 2.75 16.34
N LEU A 141 0.30 2.03 16.42
CA LEU A 141 0.30 0.57 16.50
C LEU A 141 -0.29 0.05 17.80
N SER A 142 -0.15 0.76 18.93
CA SER A 142 -0.82 0.35 20.18
C SER A 142 -2.34 0.26 20.01
N ARG A 143 -2.95 1.19 19.27
CA ARG A 143 -4.39 1.15 18.95
C ARG A 143 -4.75 -0.09 18.13
N VAL A 144 -3.89 -0.50 17.20
CA VAL A 144 -4.06 -1.75 16.44
C VAL A 144 -3.96 -2.95 17.39
N TYR A 145 -2.96 -3.02 18.26
CA TYR A 145 -2.76 -4.15 19.17
C TYR A 145 -3.90 -4.34 20.19
N PHE A 146 -4.51 -3.24 20.65
CA PHE A 146 -5.63 -3.29 21.58
C PHE A 146 -7.01 -3.35 20.90
N SER A 147 -7.09 -3.21 19.58
CA SER A 147 -8.36 -3.32 18.86
C SER A 147 -8.94 -4.74 18.92
N ARG A 148 -10.27 -4.83 18.93
CA ARG A 148 -11.02 -6.08 18.76
C ARG A 148 -11.05 -6.54 17.30
N THR A 149 -10.91 -5.62 16.35
CA THR A 149 -10.89 -5.89 14.90
C THR A 149 -9.50 -6.30 14.39
N LYS A 150 -8.48 -6.30 15.25
CA LYS A 150 -7.13 -6.64 14.84
C LYS A 150 -7.08 -8.05 14.30
N ASN A 151 -6.26 -8.24 13.26
CA ASN A 151 -6.09 -9.56 12.69
C ASN A 151 -4.61 -9.96 12.67
N VAL A 152 -4.21 -10.76 13.66
CA VAL A 152 -2.80 -11.12 13.88
C VAL A 152 -2.19 -11.92 12.72
N LYS A 153 -3.00 -12.62 11.91
CA LYS A 153 -2.51 -13.28 10.68
C LYS A 153 -1.87 -12.29 9.70
N TYR A 154 -2.28 -11.02 9.73
CA TYR A 154 -1.77 -10.01 8.82
C TYR A 154 -0.60 -9.20 9.40
N PHE A 155 -0.17 -9.46 10.65
CA PHE A 155 0.91 -8.69 11.27
C PHE A 155 2.30 -8.93 10.66
N ASP A 156 2.46 -9.96 9.84
CA ASP A 156 3.70 -10.28 9.11
C ASP A 156 3.31 -10.79 7.72
N LEU A 157 3.64 -10.01 6.69
CA LEU A 157 3.20 -10.27 5.32
C LEU A 157 3.80 -11.56 4.74
N ASN A 158 4.95 -12.01 5.23
CA ASN A 158 5.53 -13.29 4.80
C ASN A 158 4.57 -14.46 5.05
N ASN A 159 3.77 -14.42 6.12
CA ASN A 159 2.79 -15.46 6.44
C ASN A 159 1.60 -15.49 5.48
N VAL A 160 1.39 -14.41 4.72
CA VAL A 160 0.26 -14.27 3.80
C VAL A 160 0.72 -14.54 2.37
N ILE A 161 1.83 -13.91 1.98
CA ILE A 161 2.39 -13.98 0.62
C ILE A 161 2.79 -15.41 0.26
N THR A 162 3.50 -16.11 1.16
CA THR A 162 4.03 -17.47 0.89
C THR A 162 2.95 -18.56 0.82
N LYS A 163 1.71 -18.26 1.22
CA LYS A 163 0.63 -19.26 1.31
C LYS A 163 -0.29 -19.27 0.10
N GLN A 164 -0.15 -18.32 -0.82
CA GLN A 164 -1.06 -18.16 -1.94
C GLN A 164 -0.34 -18.37 -3.28
N ASN A 165 -0.88 -19.29 -4.09
CA ASN A 165 -0.42 -19.52 -5.45
C ASN A 165 -1.15 -18.57 -6.42
N ILE A 166 -0.75 -17.29 -6.39
CA ILE A 166 -1.25 -16.22 -7.26
C ILE A 166 -0.15 -15.75 -8.21
N ASN A 167 -0.51 -15.23 -9.38
CA ASN A 167 0.46 -14.80 -10.40
C ASN A 167 0.70 -13.27 -10.40
N ALA A 168 0.54 -12.61 -9.26
CA ALA A 168 0.78 -11.17 -9.15
C ALA A 168 2.27 -10.84 -9.37
N GLU A 169 2.57 -9.89 -10.25
CA GLU A 169 3.90 -9.29 -10.33
C GLU A 169 4.06 -8.26 -9.20
N ILE A 170 5.08 -8.41 -8.36
CA ILE A 170 5.28 -7.54 -7.20
C ILE A 170 6.63 -6.83 -7.31
N ASN A 171 6.61 -5.51 -7.39
CA ASN A 171 7.82 -4.67 -7.33
C ASN A 171 7.87 -3.92 -6.00
N VAL A 172 8.99 -4.07 -5.29
CA VAL A 172 9.24 -3.42 -4.00
C VAL A 172 10.47 -2.55 -4.12
N TYR A 173 10.29 -1.25 -3.92
CA TYR A 173 11.36 -0.26 -4.01
C TYR A 173 11.77 0.22 -2.63
N TYR A 174 13.05 0.18 -2.31
CA TYR A 174 13.59 0.65 -1.02
C TYR A 174 14.93 1.33 -1.20
N SER A 175 15.48 1.95 -0.16
CA SER A 175 16.86 2.45 -0.19
C SER A 175 17.67 1.85 0.95
N ALA A 176 18.92 1.44 0.65
CA ALA A 176 19.80 0.85 1.64
C ALA A 176 20.33 1.85 2.69
N ASP A 177 20.19 3.15 2.44
CA ASP A 177 20.49 4.21 3.40
C ASP A 177 19.52 4.22 4.61
N ASN A 178 18.38 3.52 4.51
CA ASN A 178 17.49 3.25 5.63
C ASN A 178 17.54 1.76 6.05
N ARG A 179 18.22 1.51 7.17
CA ARG A 179 18.35 0.16 7.77
C ARG A 179 17.00 -0.56 7.95
N LEU A 180 15.96 0.13 8.42
CA LEU A 180 14.67 -0.50 8.71
C LEU A 180 13.91 -0.84 7.44
N ASP A 181 13.89 0.06 6.45
CA ASP A 181 13.20 -0.21 5.19
C ASP A 181 13.92 -1.32 4.41
N LYS A 182 15.26 -1.40 4.47
CA LYS A 182 16.04 -2.53 3.97
C LYS A 182 15.66 -3.86 4.64
N ILE A 183 15.51 -3.88 5.98
CA ILE A 183 15.06 -5.08 6.69
C ILE A 183 13.66 -5.50 6.23
N HIS A 184 12.74 -4.54 6.07
CA HIS A 184 11.39 -4.84 5.61
C HIS A 184 11.36 -5.40 4.19
N ALA A 185 12.09 -4.78 3.26
CA ALA A 185 12.17 -5.22 1.86
C ALA A 185 12.80 -6.61 1.77
N ASN A 186 13.98 -6.82 2.37
CA ASN A 186 14.72 -8.08 2.25
C ASN A 186 13.98 -9.28 2.85
N ARG A 187 13.06 -9.07 3.80
CA ARG A 187 12.21 -10.16 4.32
C ARG A 187 11.30 -10.76 3.25
N LEU A 188 10.94 -10.00 2.21
CA LEU A 188 10.09 -10.47 1.13
C LEU A 188 10.84 -11.32 0.10
N ALA A 189 12.17 -11.41 0.17
CA ALA A 189 13.00 -12.20 -0.75
C ALA A 189 12.80 -13.72 -0.63
N VAL A 190 11.81 -14.16 0.14
CA VAL A 190 11.38 -15.56 0.27
C VAL A 190 10.51 -16.02 -0.90
N ASP A 191 10.10 -15.09 -1.76
CA ASP A 191 9.17 -15.33 -2.85
C ASP A 191 9.70 -14.75 -4.16
N ASP A 192 9.95 -15.62 -5.15
CA ASP A 192 10.57 -15.26 -6.42
C ASP A 192 9.71 -14.34 -7.30
N ARG A 193 8.41 -14.21 -7.00
CA ARG A 193 7.52 -13.25 -7.67
C ARG A 193 7.83 -11.80 -7.28
N ILE A 194 8.54 -11.60 -6.17
CA ILE A 194 8.83 -10.28 -5.61
C ILE A 194 10.18 -9.78 -6.12
N LYS A 195 10.12 -8.81 -7.03
CA LYS A 195 11.29 -8.06 -7.48
C LYS A 195 11.58 -6.95 -6.47
N ILE A 196 12.67 -7.10 -5.73
CA ILE A 196 13.14 -6.12 -4.75
C ILE A 196 14.20 -5.23 -5.41
N GLU A 197 13.89 -3.96 -5.57
CA GLU A 197 14.72 -2.97 -6.26
C GLU A 197 15.27 -1.94 -5.28
N GLU A 198 16.59 -1.85 -5.20
CA GLU A 198 17.28 -0.86 -4.38
C GLU A 198 17.44 0.46 -5.16
N ILE A 199 16.99 1.55 -4.56
CA ILE A 199 17.20 2.92 -5.01
C ILE A 199 18.38 3.51 -4.22
N SER A 200 19.34 4.09 -4.94
CA SER A 200 20.64 4.51 -4.40
C SER A 200 20.59 5.54 -3.27
N LYS A 201 19.49 6.28 -3.15
CA LYS A 201 19.29 7.32 -2.12
C LYS A 201 17.81 7.51 -1.83
N GLY A 202 17.52 8.05 -0.65
CA GLY A 202 16.21 8.62 -0.34
C GLY A 202 15.69 8.28 1.04
N GLY A 203 16.32 7.39 1.77
CA GLY A 203 15.86 6.97 3.09
C GLY A 203 14.46 6.38 3.02
N HIS A 204 13.62 6.83 3.94
CA HIS A 204 12.18 6.54 3.90
C HIS A 204 11.41 7.33 2.82
N GLY A 205 12.09 8.24 2.10
CA GLY A 205 11.53 9.11 1.07
C GLY A 205 11.73 8.60 -0.36
N VAL A 206 11.92 7.30 -0.58
CA VAL A 206 12.16 6.70 -1.91
C VAL A 206 11.09 7.10 -2.92
N ALA A 207 9.81 7.04 -2.55
CA ALA A 207 8.71 7.43 -3.44
C ALA A 207 8.86 8.87 -3.97
N LYS A 208 9.35 9.78 -3.12
CA LYS A 208 9.64 11.16 -3.53
C LYS A 208 10.84 11.22 -4.47
N VAL A 209 11.93 10.49 -4.17
CA VAL A 209 13.13 10.46 -5.03
C VAL A 209 12.81 9.92 -6.42
N VAL A 210 12.10 8.80 -6.50
CA VAL A 210 11.70 8.14 -7.75
C VAL A 210 10.72 9.02 -8.55
N ARG A 211 9.85 9.77 -7.87
CA ARG A 211 9.00 10.76 -8.52
C ARG A 211 9.81 11.93 -9.08
N ASP A 212 10.65 12.53 -8.24
CA ASP A 212 11.38 13.76 -8.60
C ASP A 212 12.46 13.48 -9.67
N SER A 213 12.89 12.22 -9.87
CA SER A 213 13.74 11.80 -10.99
C SER A 213 12.98 11.51 -12.30
N GLY A 214 11.64 11.46 -12.27
CA GLY A 214 10.80 11.06 -13.40
C GLY A 214 10.69 9.54 -13.61
N ASP A 215 11.39 8.72 -12.81
CA ASP A 215 11.34 7.27 -12.96
C ASP A 215 9.99 6.67 -12.52
N LEU A 216 9.28 7.35 -11.60
CA LEU A 216 7.93 6.96 -11.22
C LEU A 216 7.00 6.93 -12.44
N GLU A 217 7.09 7.93 -13.32
CA GLU A 217 6.26 7.98 -14.53
C GLU A 217 6.58 6.82 -15.48
N LYS A 218 7.85 6.44 -15.62
CA LYS A 218 8.25 5.28 -16.42
C LYS A 218 7.69 3.98 -15.85
N ILE A 219 7.79 3.79 -14.53
CA ILE A 219 7.22 2.64 -13.82
C ILE A 219 5.70 2.59 -14.03
N LEU A 220 5.03 3.74 -13.89
CA LEU A 220 3.58 3.84 -14.01
C LEU A 220 3.06 3.65 -15.46
N ASN A 221 3.79 4.14 -16.47
CA ASN A 221 3.39 3.97 -17.87
C ASN A 221 3.50 2.52 -18.35
N ASN A 222 4.39 1.73 -17.74
CA ASN A 222 4.55 0.31 -18.04
C ASN A 222 3.61 -0.59 -17.22
N LEU A 223 2.65 -0.03 -16.46
CA LEU A 223 1.78 -0.79 -15.56
C LEU A 223 0.91 -1.83 -16.24
N PHE A 224 0.38 -1.47 -17.41
CA PHE A 224 -0.62 -2.25 -18.11
C PHE A 224 -0.17 -2.72 -19.49
N SER A 225 1.11 -2.47 -19.83
CA SER A 225 1.75 -3.06 -21.00
C SER A 225 1.70 -4.58 -20.91
N ASP A 226 1.56 -5.24 -22.05
CA ASP A 226 1.61 -6.70 -22.18
C ASP A 226 3.05 -7.22 -22.13
#